data_AF-A0A0D2IVV1-F1
#
_entry.id   AF-A0A0D2IVV1-F1
#
_cell.length_a   1.000
_cell.length_b   1.000
_cell.length_c   1.000
_cell.angle_alpha   90.00
_cell.angle_beta   90.00
_cell.angle_gamma   90.00
#
_symmetry.space_group_name_H-M   'P 1'
#
loop_
_entity.id
_entity.type
_entity.pdbx_description
1 polymer ?
#
loop_
_entity_poly.entity_id
_entity_poly.type
_entity_poly.pdbx_seq_one_letter_code
_entity_poly.pdbx_strand_id
1 'polypeptide(L)'
;MKYFLLLASLASIILAAPTPPAGTFEWTPTLAGYFDIVFQYIQRAKAAGTPSSRCDLSRAAMPIAPTPLPNPSGLTLEHVAVGRGVQNYTCANPTATPAAVGAVARFYNSSCVAADYPDLLALLPTLALQYPLPTDPDAPLEPSDLTLSVHHYFSNSTTPVFAFDAPTSPDLGKVFAQKEESSLAPSNAVAGVDGVGNGAVDWLYLTSRSTTVGDIKAVYRLNTAGGSPPATCADQPSAFSVEYAALYWFYK
;
A
#
# COMPACT_ATOMS: atom_id res chain seq x y z
N MET A 1 20.75 -68.05 -2.87
CA MET A 1 20.82 -66.78 -3.63
C MET A 1 19.89 -65.77 -2.96
N LYS A 2 20.41 -64.89 -2.09
CA LYS A 2 19.64 -63.81 -1.47
C LYS A 2 20.10 -62.50 -2.11
N TYR A 3 19.25 -61.92 -2.95
CA TYR A 3 19.50 -60.61 -3.55
C TYR A 3 19.13 -59.52 -2.53
N PHE A 4 20.11 -58.71 -2.16
CA PHE A 4 19.94 -57.47 -1.41
C PHE A 4 19.37 -56.41 -2.37
N LEU A 5 18.16 -55.94 -2.10
CA LEU A 5 17.59 -54.76 -2.73
C LEU A 5 18.03 -53.53 -1.92
N LEU A 6 18.94 -52.73 -2.50
CA LEU A 6 19.22 -51.37 -2.02
C LEU A 6 18.03 -50.46 -2.38
N LEU A 7 17.27 -50.02 -1.38
CA LEU A 7 16.39 -48.86 -1.53
C LEU A 7 17.25 -47.59 -1.43
N ALA A 8 17.42 -46.90 -2.55
CA ALA A 8 17.94 -45.55 -2.57
C ALA A 8 16.87 -44.60 -2.02
N SER A 9 17.13 -44.00 -0.85
CA SER A 9 16.33 -42.91 -0.31
C SER A 9 16.60 -41.63 -1.11
N LEU A 10 15.68 -41.24 -2.00
CA LEU A 10 15.61 -39.85 -2.46
C LEU A 10 15.12 -39.00 -1.29
N ALA A 11 16.03 -38.26 -0.65
CA ALA A 11 15.66 -37.20 0.26
C ALA A 11 14.97 -36.09 -0.55
N SER A 12 13.65 -35.98 -0.39
CA SER A 12 12.89 -34.85 -0.90
C SER A 12 13.34 -33.60 -0.17
N ILE A 13 14.08 -32.72 -0.85
CA ILE A 13 14.32 -31.36 -0.36
C ILE A 13 12.96 -30.65 -0.48
N ILE A 14 12.21 -30.61 0.62
CA ILE A 14 11.00 -29.81 0.73
C ILE A 14 11.48 -28.36 0.72
N LEU A 15 11.60 -27.75 -0.47
CA LEU A 15 11.62 -26.31 -0.57
C LEU A 15 10.28 -25.81 -0.06
N ALA A 16 10.30 -25.01 1.00
CA ALA A 16 9.12 -24.27 1.44
C ALA A 16 8.63 -23.43 0.24
N ALA A 17 7.55 -23.90 -0.40
CA ALA A 17 6.74 -23.07 -1.26
C ALA A 17 6.13 -21.96 -0.38
N PRO A 18 5.92 -20.74 -0.91
CA PRO A 18 5.12 -19.75 -0.19
C PRO A 18 3.81 -20.43 0.23
N THR A 19 3.52 -20.41 1.52
CA THR A 19 2.27 -20.95 2.04
C THR A 19 1.13 -20.20 1.36
N PRO A 20 0.12 -20.90 0.81
CA PRO A 20 -1.07 -20.22 0.33
C PRO A 20 -1.61 -19.36 1.48
N PRO A 21 -2.09 -18.13 1.19
CA PRO A 21 -2.59 -17.22 2.20
C PRO A 21 -3.57 -17.91 3.15
N ALA A 22 -3.55 -17.56 4.43
CA ALA A 22 -4.44 -18.15 5.42
C ALA A 22 -5.90 -17.68 5.18
N GLY A 23 -6.62 -18.36 4.28
CA GLY A 23 -8.01 -18.04 3.92
C GLY A 23 -8.43 -18.61 2.56
N THR A 24 -9.72 -18.54 2.24
CA THR A 24 -10.24 -18.86 0.90
C THR A 24 -10.07 -17.64 0.00
N PHE A 25 -8.84 -17.34 -0.41
CA PHE A 25 -8.58 -16.27 -1.37
C PHE A 25 -8.93 -16.76 -2.77
N GLU A 26 -9.86 -16.07 -3.44
CA GLU A 26 -10.16 -16.37 -4.84
C GLU A 26 -8.93 -16.05 -5.70
N TRP A 27 -8.59 -16.98 -6.59
CA TRP A 27 -7.46 -16.83 -7.50
C TRP A 27 -7.83 -15.89 -8.64
N THR A 28 -7.41 -14.63 -8.54
CA THR A 28 -7.69 -13.59 -9.54
C THR A 28 -6.50 -13.38 -10.49
N PRO A 29 -6.70 -12.80 -11.69
CA PRO A 29 -5.60 -12.39 -12.56
C PRO A 29 -4.59 -11.45 -11.87
N THR A 30 -5.07 -10.55 -11.01
CA THR A 30 -4.24 -9.66 -10.19
C THR A 30 -3.33 -10.45 -9.24
N LEU A 31 -3.89 -11.44 -8.54
CA LEU A 31 -3.14 -12.31 -7.63
C LEU A 31 -2.10 -13.16 -8.38
N ALA A 32 -2.50 -13.70 -9.54
CA ALA A 32 -1.60 -14.46 -10.39
C ALA A 32 -0.41 -13.62 -10.89
N GLY A 33 -0.67 -12.40 -11.36
CA GLY A 33 0.38 -11.48 -11.80
C GLY A 33 1.34 -11.09 -10.66
N TYR A 34 0.82 -10.85 -9.46
CA TYR A 34 1.63 -10.61 -8.27
C TYR A 34 2.56 -11.79 -7.97
N PHE A 35 2.02 -13.02 -7.88
CA PHE A 35 2.83 -14.19 -7.56
C PHE A 35 3.80 -14.60 -8.66
N ASP A 36 3.52 -14.29 -9.93
CA ASP A 36 4.49 -14.49 -11.02
C ASP A 36 5.75 -13.64 -10.80
N ILE A 37 5.58 -12.35 -10.48
CA ILE A 37 6.71 -11.45 -10.19
C ILE A 37 7.46 -11.90 -8.93
N VAL A 38 6.74 -12.25 -7.85
CA VAL A 38 7.35 -12.79 -6.63
C VAL A 38 8.18 -14.03 -6.94
N PHE A 39 7.63 -14.96 -7.73
CA PHE A 39 8.33 -16.18 -8.13
C PHE A 39 9.61 -15.86 -8.91
N GLN A 40 9.54 -14.94 -9.87
CA GLN A 40 10.72 -14.50 -10.64
C GLN A 40 11.82 -13.94 -9.73
N TYR A 41 11.48 -13.10 -8.75
CA TYR A 41 12.46 -12.58 -7.79
C TYR A 41 13.06 -13.65 -6.88
N ILE A 42 12.26 -14.62 -6.42
CA ILE A 42 12.74 -15.76 -5.65
C ILE A 42 13.77 -16.56 -6.46
N GLN A 43 13.52 -16.81 -7.75
CA GLN A 43 14.48 -17.53 -8.61
C GLN A 43 15.79 -16.74 -8.78
N ARG A 44 15.71 -15.43 -8.97
CA ARG A 44 16.90 -14.55 -9.08
C ARG A 44 17.72 -14.55 -7.79
N ALA A 45 17.07 -14.42 -6.63
CA ALA A 45 17.74 -14.42 -5.33
C ALA A 45 18.46 -15.75 -5.05
N LYS A 46 17.81 -16.89 -5.36
CA LYS A 46 18.42 -18.22 -5.27
C LYS A 46 19.66 -18.35 -6.15
N ALA A 47 19.59 -17.84 -7.38
CA ALA A 47 20.73 -17.88 -8.31
C ALA A 47 21.90 -17.00 -7.85
N ALA A 48 21.62 -15.85 -7.21
CA ALA A 48 22.63 -14.92 -6.74
C ALA A 48 23.33 -15.35 -5.43
N GLY A 49 22.82 -16.35 -4.71
CA GLY A 49 23.40 -16.83 -3.45
C GLY A 49 23.52 -15.77 -2.35
N THR A 50 22.78 -14.67 -2.46
CA THR A 50 22.93 -13.50 -1.59
C THR A 50 21.87 -13.55 -0.48
N PRO A 51 22.25 -13.64 0.80
CA PRO A 51 21.30 -13.43 1.89
C PRO A 51 20.83 -11.97 1.83
N SER A 52 19.53 -11.72 2.03
CA SER A 52 19.01 -10.34 2.06
C SER A 52 19.58 -9.61 3.28
N SER A 53 20.60 -8.80 3.03
CA SER A 53 20.98 -7.69 3.89
C SER A 53 19.86 -6.65 3.90
N ARG A 54 19.85 -5.77 4.91
CA ARG A 54 18.99 -4.59 4.96
C ARG A 54 18.92 -3.90 3.59
N CYS A 55 17.72 -3.56 3.13
CA CYS A 55 17.51 -2.84 1.88
C CYS A 55 18.04 -1.41 1.96
N ASP A 56 18.53 -0.87 0.84
CA ASP A 56 19.03 0.49 0.73
C ASP A 56 17.94 1.40 0.13
N LEU A 57 17.30 2.21 0.97
CA LEU A 57 16.22 3.11 0.54
C LEU A 57 16.65 4.22 -0.40
N SER A 58 17.95 4.51 -0.51
CA SER A 58 18.44 5.47 -1.52
C SER A 58 18.23 4.99 -2.96
N ARG A 59 17.99 3.70 -3.16
CA ARG A 59 17.65 3.09 -4.46
C ARG A 59 16.17 3.19 -4.80
N ALA A 60 15.31 3.48 -3.84
CA ALA A 60 13.88 3.57 -4.08
C ALA A 60 13.54 4.89 -4.80
N ALA A 61 12.69 4.81 -5.82
CA ALA A 61 12.29 5.96 -6.63
C ALA A 61 10.78 6.06 -6.72
N MET A 62 10.25 7.27 -6.48
CA MET A 62 8.84 7.57 -6.73
C MET A 62 8.54 7.51 -8.24
N PRO A 63 7.34 7.06 -8.64
CA PRO A 63 6.90 7.21 -10.03
C PRO A 63 6.73 8.68 -10.42
N ILE A 64 6.70 8.94 -11.73
CA ILE A 64 6.44 10.26 -12.29
C ILE A 64 4.94 10.52 -12.27
N ALA A 65 4.53 11.64 -11.65
CA ALA A 65 3.14 12.06 -11.59
C ALA A 65 2.68 12.70 -12.92
N PRO A 66 1.40 12.53 -13.35
CA PRO A 66 0.89 13.14 -14.58
C PRO A 66 1.06 14.66 -14.62
N THR A 67 0.66 15.32 -13.53
CA THR A 67 1.08 16.68 -13.19
C THR A 67 2.22 16.58 -12.18
N PRO A 68 3.41 17.16 -12.43
CA PRO A 68 4.55 17.05 -11.53
C PRO A 68 4.23 17.53 -10.11
N LEU A 69 4.54 16.71 -9.12
CA LEU A 69 4.51 17.09 -7.71
C LEU A 69 5.88 17.67 -7.29
N PRO A 70 5.94 18.52 -6.24
CA PRO A 70 7.21 19.05 -5.74
C PRO A 70 8.22 17.94 -5.41
N ASN A 71 9.48 18.14 -5.78
CA ASN A 71 10.56 17.21 -5.48
C ASN A 71 10.93 17.31 -3.98
N PRO A 72 11.19 16.19 -3.27
CA PRO A 72 11.63 16.18 -1.87
C PRO A 72 13.12 16.60 -1.73
N SER A 73 13.54 17.66 -2.41
CA SER A 73 14.94 18.09 -2.44
C SER A 73 15.43 18.47 -1.05
N GLY A 74 16.58 17.92 -0.66
CA GLY A 74 17.17 18.13 0.68
C GLY A 74 16.57 17.25 1.78
N LEU A 75 15.62 16.37 1.45
CA LEU A 75 15.05 15.38 2.37
C LEU A 75 15.56 13.97 2.05
N THR A 76 15.49 13.09 3.05
CA THR A 76 15.86 11.67 2.93
C THR A 76 14.62 10.80 3.08
N LEU A 77 14.51 9.75 2.26
CA LEU A 77 13.42 8.77 2.36
C LEU A 77 13.61 7.89 3.60
N GLU A 78 12.59 7.83 4.45
CA GLU A 78 12.63 7.08 5.71
C GLU A 78 11.74 5.84 5.70
N HIS A 79 10.58 5.92 5.05
CA HIS A 79 9.61 4.84 5.06
C HIS A 79 8.75 4.87 3.80
N VAL A 80 8.42 3.68 3.30
CA VAL A 80 7.38 3.48 2.29
C VAL A 80 6.38 2.48 2.83
N ALA A 81 5.10 2.76 2.63
CA ALA A 81 4.03 1.86 3.03
C ALA A 81 2.93 1.77 1.98
N VAL A 82 2.33 0.59 1.84
CA VAL A 82 1.03 0.45 1.15
C VAL A 82 -0.07 0.67 2.16
N GLY A 83 -0.94 1.65 1.89
CA GLY A 83 -2.13 1.93 2.68
C GLY A 83 -3.36 1.26 2.07
N ARG A 84 -4.19 0.66 2.93
CA ARG A 84 -5.49 0.10 2.58
C ARG A 84 -6.56 0.61 3.56
N GLY A 85 -7.67 1.12 3.03
CA GLY A 85 -8.79 1.58 3.85
C GLY A 85 -9.89 2.26 3.03
N VAL A 86 -10.53 3.26 3.61
CA VAL A 86 -11.65 3.97 2.96
C VAL A 86 -11.46 5.48 2.94
N GLN A 87 -11.97 6.11 1.88
CA GLN A 87 -12.23 7.54 1.81
C GLN A 87 -13.66 7.81 2.25
N ASN A 88 -13.88 8.83 3.07
CA ASN A 88 -15.18 9.19 3.61
C ASN A 88 -15.72 10.46 2.96
N TYR A 89 -16.99 10.42 2.57
CA TYR A 89 -17.68 11.49 1.89
C TYR A 89 -19.02 11.83 2.55
N THR A 90 -19.46 13.06 2.37
CA THR A 90 -20.80 13.52 2.75
C THR A 90 -21.50 14.20 1.59
N CYS A 91 -22.83 14.19 1.65
CA CYS A 91 -23.71 14.72 0.62
C CYS A 91 -24.70 15.72 1.23
N ALA A 92 -24.68 16.95 0.72
CA ALA A 92 -25.62 17.99 1.15
C ALA A 92 -27.03 17.79 0.56
N ASN A 93 -27.10 17.35 -0.70
CA ASN A 93 -28.32 17.01 -1.42
C ASN A 93 -27.97 16.14 -2.66
N PRO A 94 -28.94 15.52 -3.35
CA PRO A 94 -28.67 14.58 -4.44
C PRO A 94 -27.93 15.15 -5.66
N THR A 95 -27.96 16.46 -5.90
CA THR A 95 -27.27 17.07 -7.07
C THR A 95 -25.90 17.65 -6.72
N ALA A 96 -25.53 17.70 -5.44
CA ALA A 96 -24.23 18.16 -4.99
C ALA A 96 -23.11 17.18 -5.38
N THR A 97 -21.89 17.69 -5.51
CA THR A 97 -20.69 16.86 -5.56
C THR A 97 -20.36 16.37 -4.14
N PRO A 98 -20.05 15.07 -3.94
CA PRO A 98 -19.67 14.56 -2.62
C PRO A 98 -18.46 15.29 -2.03
N ALA A 99 -18.60 15.74 -0.78
CA ALA A 99 -17.53 16.44 -0.07
C ALA A 99 -16.68 15.44 0.72
N ALA A 100 -15.36 15.41 0.47
CA ALA A 100 -14.43 14.59 1.25
C ALA A 100 -14.34 15.10 2.70
N VAL A 101 -14.50 14.19 3.66
CA VAL A 101 -14.46 14.52 5.11
C VAL A 101 -13.37 13.77 5.87
N GLY A 102 -12.54 13.00 5.15
CA GLY A 102 -11.36 12.33 5.69
C GLY A 102 -11.21 10.90 5.17
N ALA A 103 -10.27 10.17 5.75
CA ALA A 103 -10.00 8.78 5.43
C ALA A 103 -9.64 8.02 6.72
N VAL A 104 -9.82 6.71 6.69
CA VAL A 104 -9.32 5.78 7.71
C VAL A 104 -8.66 4.60 7.00
N ALA A 105 -7.43 4.26 7.39
CA ALA A 105 -6.67 3.21 6.75
C ALA A 105 -5.58 2.63 7.67
N ARG A 106 -5.10 1.44 7.31
CA ARG A 106 -3.92 0.79 7.87
C ARG A 106 -2.83 0.75 6.82
N PHE A 107 -1.60 1.14 7.19
CA PHE A 107 -0.48 1.11 6.26
C PHE A 107 0.56 0.07 6.68
N TYR A 108 1.00 -0.69 5.70
CA TYR A 108 1.88 -1.84 5.85
C TYR A 108 3.23 -1.53 5.23
N ASN A 109 4.30 -1.83 5.95
CA ASN A 109 5.66 -1.46 5.57
C ASN A 109 6.06 -2.13 4.25
N SER A 110 6.33 -1.33 3.22
CA SER A 110 6.79 -1.76 1.91
C SER A 110 8.13 -1.14 1.53
N SER A 111 8.90 -0.65 2.51
CA SER A 111 10.17 0.07 2.30
C SER A 111 11.19 -0.75 1.51
N CYS A 112 11.39 -2.02 1.84
CA CYS A 112 12.29 -2.88 1.07
C CYS A 112 11.72 -3.29 -0.29
N VAL A 113 10.40 -3.42 -0.41
CA VAL A 113 9.77 -3.62 -1.73
C VAL A 113 10.05 -2.41 -2.62
N ALA A 114 10.02 -1.20 -2.06
CA ALA A 114 10.30 0.01 -2.81
C ALA A 114 11.75 0.13 -3.30
N ALA A 115 12.71 -0.35 -2.50
CA ALA A 115 14.13 -0.30 -2.84
C ALA A 115 14.55 -1.40 -3.83
N ASP A 116 14.05 -2.62 -3.63
CA ASP A 116 14.56 -3.80 -4.34
C ASP A 116 13.62 -4.32 -5.43
N TYR A 117 12.32 -4.04 -5.34
CA TYR A 117 11.26 -4.60 -6.20
C TYR A 117 10.26 -3.52 -6.67
N PRO A 118 10.70 -2.48 -7.39
CA PRO A 118 9.85 -1.32 -7.73
C PRO A 118 8.65 -1.67 -8.63
N ASP A 119 8.77 -2.69 -9.48
CA ASP A 119 7.68 -3.23 -10.29
C ASP A 119 6.62 -3.93 -9.42
N LEU A 120 7.05 -4.68 -8.41
CA LEU A 120 6.15 -5.29 -7.42
C LEU A 120 5.46 -4.22 -6.56
N LEU A 121 6.21 -3.19 -6.14
CA LEU A 121 5.68 -2.07 -5.37
C LEU A 121 4.50 -1.40 -6.08
N ALA A 122 4.62 -1.16 -7.39
CA ALA A 122 3.59 -0.51 -8.19
C ALA A 122 2.26 -1.29 -8.26
N LEU A 123 2.30 -2.61 -8.03
CA LEU A 123 1.11 -3.47 -8.03
C LEU A 123 0.43 -3.57 -6.65
N LEU A 124 1.13 -3.24 -5.56
CA LEU A 124 0.61 -3.43 -4.21
C LEU A 124 -0.72 -2.71 -3.95
N PRO A 125 -0.96 -1.46 -4.38
CA PRO A 125 -2.24 -0.82 -4.14
C PRO A 125 -3.41 -1.55 -4.82
N THR A 126 -3.23 -1.96 -6.07
CA THR A 126 -4.24 -2.74 -6.78
C THR A 126 -4.51 -4.08 -6.08
N LEU A 127 -3.46 -4.79 -5.67
CA LEU A 127 -3.63 -6.05 -4.94
C LEU A 127 -4.34 -5.84 -3.60
N ALA A 128 -3.89 -4.87 -2.81
CA ALA A 128 -4.44 -4.58 -1.49
C ALA A 128 -5.93 -4.19 -1.57
N LEU A 129 -6.34 -3.46 -2.62
CA LEU A 129 -7.73 -3.05 -2.81
C LEU A 129 -8.68 -4.25 -2.95
N GLN A 130 -8.23 -5.33 -3.57
CA GLN A 130 -9.05 -6.52 -3.88
C GLN A 130 -9.40 -7.35 -2.65
N TYR A 131 -8.68 -7.16 -1.54
CA TYR A 131 -8.87 -7.97 -0.35
C TYR A 131 -9.36 -7.13 0.82
N PRO A 132 -10.26 -7.69 1.64
CA PRO A 132 -10.66 -7.04 2.87
C PRO A 132 -9.46 -6.95 3.79
N LEU A 133 -9.45 -5.85 4.53
CA LEU A 133 -8.57 -5.61 5.65
C LEU A 133 -8.74 -6.75 6.69
N PRO A 134 -7.66 -7.32 7.27
CA PRO A 134 -7.77 -8.40 8.26
C PRO A 134 -8.64 -8.02 9.46
N THR A 135 -9.42 -8.95 9.99
CA THR A 135 -10.27 -8.69 11.17
C THR A 135 -9.45 -8.33 12.40
N ASP A 136 -8.29 -8.98 12.56
CA ASP A 136 -7.29 -8.58 13.54
C ASP A 136 -6.66 -7.25 13.08
N PRO A 137 -6.76 -6.18 13.89
CA PRO A 137 -6.22 -4.87 13.53
C PRO A 137 -4.71 -4.89 13.31
N ASP A 138 -3.97 -5.76 14.01
CA ASP A 138 -2.51 -5.83 14.01
C ASP A 138 -1.94 -6.89 13.05
N ALA A 139 -2.81 -7.69 12.42
CA ALA A 139 -2.38 -8.74 11.50
C ALA A 139 -1.72 -8.17 10.23
N PRO A 140 -0.73 -8.89 9.66
CA PRO A 140 -0.13 -8.55 8.38
C PRO A 140 -1.15 -8.45 7.23
N LEU A 141 -0.79 -7.71 6.19
CA LEU A 141 -1.61 -7.58 4.99
C LEU A 141 -1.49 -8.82 4.10
N GLU A 142 -2.53 -9.63 4.09
CA GLU A 142 -2.68 -10.71 3.11
C GLU A 142 -2.95 -10.18 1.70
N PRO A 143 -2.47 -10.84 0.63
CA PRO A 143 -1.63 -12.05 0.62
C PRO A 143 -0.12 -11.74 0.65
N SER A 144 0.25 -10.49 0.92
CA SER A 144 1.63 -10.00 0.82
C SER A 144 2.47 -10.22 2.08
N ASP A 145 1.84 -10.56 3.20
CA ASP A 145 2.43 -10.69 4.54
C ASP A 145 3.23 -9.44 4.97
N LEU A 146 2.85 -8.26 4.47
CA LEU A 146 3.48 -7.00 4.86
C LEU A 146 3.02 -6.61 6.26
N THR A 147 3.96 -6.20 7.11
CA THR A 147 3.70 -5.89 8.52
C THR A 147 3.08 -4.52 8.72
N LEU A 148 2.14 -4.41 9.66
CA LEU A 148 1.52 -3.14 10.00
C LEU A 148 2.57 -2.15 10.55
N SER A 149 2.47 -0.89 10.13
CA SER A 149 3.40 0.16 10.56
C SER A 149 2.75 1.51 10.85
N VAL A 150 1.57 1.80 10.30
CA VAL A 150 0.91 3.10 10.49
C VAL A 150 -0.59 2.93 10.60
N HIS A 151 -1.21 3.55 11.61
CA HIS A 151 -2.63 3.86 11.59
C HIS A 151 -2.86 5.25 11.00
N HIS A 152 -3.70 5.32 9.96
CA HIS A 152 -4.06 6.56 9.30
C HIS A 152 -5.51 6.95 9.60
N TYR A 153 -5.70 8.20 10.00
CA TYR A 153 -7.01 8.80 10.26
C TYR A 153 -6.96 10.31 10.07
N PHE A 154 -8.09 10.97 10.18
CA PHE A 154 -8.20 12.43 10.17
C PHE A 154 -8.55 12.91 11.58
N SER A 155 -7.73 13.82 12.14
CA SER A 155 -8.00 14.41 13.47
C SER A 155 -9.09 15.49 13.44
N ASN A 156 -9.35 16.03 12.25
CA ASN A 156 -10.46 16.88 11.87
C ASN A 156 -10.64 16.75 10.35
N SER A 157 -11.63 17.41 9.75
CA SER A 157 -11.95 17.29 8.32
C SER A 157 -10.81 17.66 7.34
N THR A 158 -9.72 18.26 7.80
CA THR A 158 -8.62 18.76 6.94
C THR A 158 -7.23 18.28 7.33
N THR A 159 -7.09 17.54 8.45
CA THR A 159 -5.79 17.19 9.01
C THR A 159 -5.59 15.67 9.01
N PRO A 160 -5.00 15.11 7.94
CA PRO A 160 -4.55 13.72 7.93
C PRO A 160 -3.47 13.49 8.99
N VAL A 161 -3.58 12.36 9.67
CA VAL A 161 -2.64 11.89 10.69
C VAL A 161 -2.07 10.54 10.28
N PHE A 162 -0.76 10.39 10.38
CA PHE A 162 -0.04 9.13 10.18
C PHE A 162 0.64 8.78 11.50
N ALA A 163 0.07 7.83 12.24
CA ALA A 163 0.58 7.41 13.55
C ALA A 163 1.38 6.12 13.41
N PHE A 164 2.69 6.18 13.69
CA PHE A 164 3.58 5.03 13.72
C PHE A 164 3.49 4.34 15.09
N ASP A 165 2.34 3.73 15.38
CA ASP A 165 1.95 3.24 16.71
C ASP A 165 1.62 1.73 16.77
N ALA A 166 1.80 1.00 15.66
CA ALA A 166 1.73 -0.46 15.65
C ALA A 166 2.99 -1.09 16.31
N PRO A 167 2.91 -2.33 16.83
CA PRO A 167 4.03 -2.98 17.55
C PRO A 167 5.36 -3.05 16.78
N THR A 168 5.30 -3.14 15.44
CA THR A 168 6.47 -3.22 14.55
C THR A 168 6.80 -1.90 13.85
N SER A 169 6.20 -0.80 14.29
CA SER A 169 6.42 0.51 13.66
C SER A 169 7.86 0.98 13.86
N PRO A 170 8.47 1.61 12.85
CA PRO A 170 9.67 2.40 13.10
C PRO A 170 9.34 3.57 14.02
N ASP A 171 10.32 4.03 14.80
CA ASP A 171 10.17 5.17 15.72
C ASP A 171 10.16 6.50 14.94
N LEU A 172 9.06 6.77 14.24
CA LEU A 172 8.83 7.97 13.43
C LEU A 172 7.72 8.87 14.00
N GLY A 173 7.16 8.49 15.15
CA GLY A 173 6.19 9.28 15.91
C GLY A 173 4.82 9.41 15.23
N LYS A 174 4.28 10.62 15.20
CA LYS A 174 2.93 10.92 14.71
C LYS A 174 2.95 12.18 13.84
N VAL A 175 2.71 11.99 12.56
CA VAL A 175 2.75 13.05 11.55
C VAL A 175 1.37 13.64 11.38
N PHE A 176 1.21 14.91 11.73
CA PHE A 176 0.02 15.70 11.39
C PHE A 176 0.33 16.46 10.12
N ALA A 177 -0.36 16.16 9.03
CA ALA A 177 -0.02 16.70 7.74
C ALA A 177 -1.08 17.69 7.21
N GLN A 178 -0.71 18.41 6.16
CA GLN A 178 -1.59 19.25 5.37
C GLN A 178 -1.32 19.04 3.88
N LYS A 179 -2.36 19.17 3.06
CA LYS A 179 -2.22 19.11 1.59
C LYS A 179 -1.58 20.40 1.10
N GLU A 180 -0.53 20.25 0.29
CA GLU A 180 0.05 21.37 -0.46
C GLU A 180 -0.33 21.28 -1.94
N GLU A 181 -0.08 20.13 -2.57
CA GLU A 181 -0.27 19.95 -4.01
C GLU A 181 -0.97 18.62 -4.33
N SER A 182 -1.54 18.54 -5.53
CA SER A 182 -2.15 17.32 -6.06
C SER A 182 -1.87 17.13 -7.54
N SER A 183 -1.96 15.87 -7.95
CA SER A 183 -1.87 15.43 -9.33
C SER A 183 -2.97 14.40 -9.57
N LEU A 184 -3.60 14.43 -10.74
CA LEU A 184 -4.59 13.41 -11.07
C LEU A 184 -3.93 12.01 -11.01
N ALA A 185 -4.69 11.02 -10.57
CA ALA A 185 -4.25 9.64 -10.73
C ALA A 185 -4.03 9.34 -12.23
N PRO A 186 -3.03 8.53 -12.61
CA PRO A 186 -2.87 8.06 -13.97
C PRO A 186 -4.15 7.41 -14.51
N SER A 187 -4.43 7.57 -15.81
CA SER A 187 -5.66 7.07 -16.44
C SER A 187 -5.81 5.54 -16.40
N ASN A 188 -4.71 4.81 -16.16
CA ASN A 188 -4.68 3.37 -15.98
C ASN A 188 -4.79 2.92 -14.51
N ALA A 189 -5.01 3.86 -13.57
CA ALA A 189 -5.26 3.52 -12.17
C ALA A 189 -6.59 2.75 -12.05
N VAL A 190 -6.61 1.76 -11.16
CA VAL A 190 -7.79 0.92 -10.95
C VAL A 190 -8.92 1.74 -10.35
N ALA A 191 -10.12 1.63 -10.94
CA ALA A 191 -11.25 2.50 -10.61
C ALA A 191 -11.92 2.18 -9.26
N GLY A 192 -11.72 0.98 -8.74
CA GLY A 192 -12.33 0.47 -7.51
C GLY A 192 -12.14 -1.05 -7.41
N VAL A 193 -12.79 -1.67 -6.43
CA VAL A 193 -12.75 -3.13 -6.24
C VAL A 193 -13.25 -3.83 -7.51
N ASP A 194 -12.52 -4.83 -7.98
CA ASP A 194 -12.79 -5.57 -9.22
C ASP A 194 -12.85 -4.68 -10.49
N GLY A 195 -12.19 -3.53 -10.43
CA GLY A 195 -12.21 -2.54 -11.51
C GLY A 195 -13.53 -1.76 -11.61
N VAL A 196 -14.44 -1.91 -10.65
CA VAL A 196 -15.73 -1.21 -10.60
C VAL A 196 -15.65 -0.07 -9.60
N GLY A 197 -15.89 1.16 -10.07
CA GLY A 197 -15.89 2.35 -9.24
C GLY A 197 -15.83 3.62 -10.06
N ASN A 198 -15.58 4.76 -9.40
CA ASN A 198 -15.57 6.08 -10.04
C ASN A 198 -14.15 6.60 -10.29
N GLY A 199 -13.13 5.76 -10.16
CA GLY A 199 -11.73 6.12 -10.38
C GLY A 199 -10.89 6.06 -9.10
N ALA A 200 -9.59 6.28 -9.28
CA ALA A 200 -8.67 6.42 -8.18
C ALA A 200 -8.59 7.88 -7.70
N VAL A 201 -8.49 8.08 -6.38
CA VAL A 201 -8.26 9.43 -5.83
C VAL A 201 -6.93 10.03 -6.29
N ASP A 202 -6.85 11.35 -6.31
CA ASP A 202 -5.64 12.07 -6.71
C ASP A 202 -4.39 11.66 -5.94
N TRP A 203 -3.24 11.78 -6.60
CA TRP A 203 -1.95 11.76 -5.92
C TRP A 203 -1.76 13.06 -5.17
N LEU A 204 -1.13 12.99 -3.99
CA LEU A 204 -0.98 14.14 -3.10
C LEU A 204 0.47 14.34 -2.71
N TYR A 205 0.86 15.60 -2.60
CA TYR A 205 2.01 16.03 -1.82
C TYR A 205 1.51 16.72 -0.55
N LEU A 206 1.98 16.22 0.59
CA LEU A 206 1.63 16.70 1.91
C LEU A 206 2.88 17.17 2.65
N THR A 207 2.74 18.21 3.46
CA THR A 207 3.79 18.67 4.39
C THR A 207 3.36 18.47 5.83
N SER A 208 4.33 18.30 6.72
CA SER A 208 4.09 18.22 8.15
C SER A 208 3.73 19.57 8.76
N ARG A 209 2.74 19.56 9.65
CA ARG A 209 2.35 20.69 10.50
C ARG A 209 3.30 20.80 11.69
N SER A 210 3.27 21.96 12.36
CA SER A 210 4.03 22.20 13.60
C SER A 210 3.63 21.30 14.77
N THR A 211 2.45 20.68 14.72
CA THR A 211 1.96 19.73 15.73
C THR A 211 2.47 18.29 15.51
N THR A 212 3.24 18.05 14.46
CA THR A 212 3.90 16.75 14.22
C THR A 212 4.85 16.41 15.35
N VAL A 213 4.80 15.15 15.80
CA VAL A 213 5.76 14.56 16.72
C VAL A 213 6.67 13.64 15.88
N GLY A 214 7.94 14.00 15.73
CA GLY A 214 8.90 13.31 14.86
C GLY A 214 9.44 14.21 13.76
N ASP A 215 10.32 13.65 12.93
CA ASP A 215 11.13 14.44 11.99
C ASP A 215 10.61 14.45 10.55
N ILE A 216 9.60 13.63 10.22
CA ILE A 216 9.00 13.62 8.88
C ILE A 216 8.55 15.03 8.50
N LYS A 217 8.95 15.49 7.31
CA LYS A 217 8.62 16.82 6.75
C LYS A 217 7.67 16.73 5.57
N ALA A 218 7.74 15.65 4.79
CA ALA A 218 6.94 15.47 3.60
C ALA A 218 6.36 14.04 3.50
N VAL A 219 5.13 13.95 3.01
CA VAL A 219 4.45 12.69 2.72
C VAL A 219 3.85 12.75 1.32
N TYR A 220 4.12 11.74 0.51
CA TYR A 220 3.52 11.62 -0.83
C TYR A 220 2.53 10.46 -0.83
N ARG A 221 1.32 10.69 -1.37
CA ARG A 221 0.36 9.63 -1.72
C ARG A 221 0.44 9.39 -3.22
N LEU A 222 0.88 8.22 -3.64
CA LEU A 222 1.11 7.85 -5.04
C LEU A 222 0.48 6.49 -5.35
N ASN A 223 0.43 6.10 -6.63
CA ASN A 223 -0.12 4.82 -7.10
C ASN A 223 -1.49 4.49 -6.48
N THR A 224 -2.39 5.47 -6.45
CA THR A 224 -3.73 5.30 -5.90
C THR A 224 -4.55 4.29 -6.72
N ALA A 225 -5.39 3.52 -6.03
CA ALA A 225 -6.39 2.63 -6.59
C ALA A 225 -7.72 2.86 -5.84
N GLY A 226 -8.79 3.11 -6.59
CA GLY A 226 -10.11 3.40 -6.04
C GLY A 226 -10.19 4.66 -5.17
N GLY A 227 -11.29 4.76 -4.42
CA GLY A 227 -11.56 5.82 -3.47
C GLY A 227 -12.25 7.05 -4.04
N SER A 228 -12.31 7.27 -5.35
CA SER A 228 -13.02 8.44 -5.89
C SER A 228 -14.53 8.29 -5.72
N PRO A 229 -15.23 9.38 -5.33
CA PRO A 229 -16.68 9.37 -5.22
C PRO A 229 -17.33 9.47 -6.62
N PRO A 230 -18.63 9.17 -6.76
CA PRO A 230 -19.37 9.53 -7.96
C PRO A 230 -19.35 11.05 -8.18
N ALA A 231 -19.63 11.48 -9.41
CA ALA A 231 -19.64 12.90 -9.78
C ALA A 231 -20.70 13.72 -9.00
N THR A 232 -21.80 13.07 -8.61
CA THR A 232 -22.88 13.65 -7.84
C THR A 232 -23.32 12.72 -6.70
N CYS A 233 -24.03 13.30 -5.74
CA CYS A 233 -24.66 12.61 -4.62
C CYS A 233 -25.95 11.86 -5.00
N ALA A 234 -26.22 11.66 -6.28
CA ALA A 234 -27.39 10.92 -6.73
C ALA A 234 -27.31 9.47 -6.21
N ASP A 235 -28.41 9.01 -5.63
CA ASP A 235 -28.54 7.67 -5.04
C ASP A 235 -27.49 7.35 -3.94
N GLN A 236 -26.84 8.38 -3.38
CA GLN A 236 -25.93 8.23 -2.26
C GLN A 236 -26.64 8.57 -0.94
N PRO A 237 -26.31 7.89 0.17
CA PRO A 237 -26.71 8.34 1.49
C PRO A 237 -26.01 9.67 1.84
N SER A 238 -26.47 10.31 2.92
CA SER A 238 -25.91 11.58 3.40
C SER A 238 -24.42 11.49 3.81
N ALA A 239 -23.95 10.29 4.16
CA ALA A 239 -22.55 9.96 4.35
C ALA A 239 -22.25 8.55 3.84
N PHE A 240 -21.12 8.37 3.17
CA PHE A 240 -20.69 7.07 2.63
C PHE A 240 -19.17 6.97 2.58
N SER A 241 -18.69 5.74 2.36
CA SER A 241 -17.28 5.41 2.27
C SER A 241 -16.98 4.73 0.95
N VAL A 242 -15.79 4.96 0.40
CA VAL A 242 -15.29 4.32 -0.83
C VAL A 242 -13.96 3.65 -0.54
N GLU A 243 -13.86 2.36 -0.86
CA GLU A 243 -12.64 1.58 -0.69
C GLU A 243 -11.49 2.15 -1.52
N TYR A 244 -10.30 2.27 -0.92
CA TYR A 244 -9.10 2.73 -1.60
C TYR A 244 -7.85 2.03 -1.09
N ALA A 245 -6.83 2.06 -1.94
CA ALA A 245 -5.45 1.76 -1.57
C ALA A 245 -4.48 2.75 -2.24
N ALA A 246 -3.30 2.94 -1.68
CA ALA A 246 -2.26 3.80 -2.25
C ALA A 246 -0.88 3.49 -1.64
N LEU A 247 0.19 3.95 -2.30
CA LEU A 247 1.53 4.00 -1.69
C LEU A 247 1.74 5.34 -0.99
N TYR A 248 2.41 5.29 0.17
CA TYR A 248 2.79 6.45 0.96
C TYR A 248 4.30 6.47 1.15
N TRP A 249 4.92 7.59 0.82
CA TRP A 249 6.36 7.81 0.94
C TRP A 249 6.63 8.92 1.96
N PHE A 250 7.41 8.62 2.99
CA PHE A 250 7.66 9.52 4.12
C PHE A 250 9.11 9.98 4.09
N TYR A 251 9.30 11.30 4.04
CA TYR A 251 10.62 11.95 3.94
C TYR A 251 10.88 12.84 5.16
N LYS A 252 12.12 12.86 5.66
CA LYS A 252 12.59 13.75 6.73
C LYS A 252 13.69 14.70 6.28
#